data_AF-A0A531KZY7-F1
#
_entry.id   AF-A0A531KZY7-F1
#
_cell.length_a   1.000
_cell.length_b   1.000
_cell.length_c   1.000
_cell.angle_alpha   90.00
_cell.angle_beta   90.00
_cell.angle_gamma   90.00
#
_symmetry.space_group_name_H-M   'P 1'
#
loop_
_entity.id
_entity.type
_entity.pdbx_description
1 polymer ?
#
loop_
_entity_poly.entity_id
_entity_poly.type
_entity_poly.pdbx_seq_one_letter_code
_entity_poly.pdbx_strand_id
1 'polypeptide(L)' 'PLFKAPKGEPDDLTVIKGVGPVAAGQLNEQGITTFAQIAKLSDKDIARIDEHMPFSTDQITDWREQAKELAKK' A
#
# COMPACT_ATOMS: atom_id res chain seq x y z
N PRO A 1 5.93 2.27 -12.23
CA PRO A 1 5.77 1.70 -10.88
C PRO A 1 6.79 2.30 -9.90
N LEU A 2 6.31 2.94 -8.83
CA LEU A 2 7.16 3.53 -7.77
C LEU A 2 7.93 2.45 -6.97
N PHE A 3 7.36 1.25 -6.88
CA PHE A 3 7.88 0.10 -6.14
C PHE A 3 8.03 -1.12 -7.04
N LYS A 4 8.81 -2.09 -6.57
CA LYS A 4 8.97 -3.37 -7.24
C LYS A 4 8.01 -4.39 -6.60
N ALA A 5 7.09 -4.92 -7.39
CA ALA A 5 6.22 -6.01 -6.96
C ALA A 5 7.06 -7.24 -6.57
N PRO A 6 6.81 -7.85 -5.39
CA PRO A 6 7.48 -9.07 -4.97
C PRO A 6 7.06 -10.24 -5.86
N LYS A 7 7.88 -11.29 -5.89
CA LYS A 7 7.46 -12.58 -6.47
C LYS A 7 6.54 -13.27 -5.46
N GLY A 8 5.31 -13.54 -5.87
CA GLY A 8 4.30 -14.21 -5.05
C GLY A 8 2.89 -13.91 -5.52
N GLU A 9 1.90 -14.47 -4.84
CA GLU A 9 0.49 -14.08 -5.02
C GLU A 9 0.25 -12.69 -4.43
N PRO A 10 -0.49 -11.82 -5.14
CA PRO A 10 -0.90 -10.52 -4.62
C PRO A 10 -1.95 -10.69 -3.52
N ASP A 11 -1.88 -9.84 -2.50
CA ASP A 11 -2.89 -9.76 -1.44
C ASP A 11 -4.09 -8.93 -1.91
N ASP A 12 -5.25 -9.16 -1.30
CA ASP A 12 -6.41 -8.31 -1.49
C ASP A 12 -6.30 -7.02 -0.67
N LEU A 13 -5.67 -6.00 -1.27
CA LEU A 13 -5.51 -4.69 -0.64
C LEU A 13 -6.83 -4.03 -0.23
N THR A 14 -7.98 -4.45 -0.79
CA THR A 14 -9.29 -3.91 -0.43
C THR A 14 -9.75 -4.30 0.98
N VAL A 15 -9.07 -5.27 1.62
CA VAL A 15 -9.28 -5.61 3.03
C VAL A 15 -8.86 -4.47 3.96
N ILE A 16 -7.92 -3.61 3.54
CA ILE A 16 -7.53 -2.43 4.31
C ILE A 16 -8.67 -1.41 4.25
N LYS A 17 -9.16 -1.00 5.41
CA LYS A 17 -10.24 -0.02 5.50
C LYS A 17 -9.78 1.31 4.90
N GLY A 18 -10.53 1.80 3.92
CA GLY A 18 -10.20 3.03 3.17
C GLY A 18 -9.48 2.79 1.85
N VAL A 19 -8.97 1.57 1.61
CA VAL A 19 -8.48 1.17 0.28
C VAL A 19 -9.64 0.60 -0.53
N GLY A 20 -10.22 1.43 -1.39
CA GLY A 20 -11.23 0.98 -2.36
C GLY A 20 -10.60 0.23 -3.55
N PRO A 21 -11.41 -0.39 -4.43
CA PRO A 21 -10.93 -1.09 -5.62
C PRO A 21 -10.11 -0.19 -6.55
N VAL A 22 -10.43 1.10 -6.63
CA VAL A 22 -9.66 2.09 -7.40
C VAL A 22 -8.28 2.32 -6.78
N ALA A 23 -8.21 2.48 -5.45
CA ALA A 23 -6.95 2.70 -4.76
C ALA A 23 -6.05 1.46 -4.83
N ALA A 24 -6.63 0.27 -4.64
CA ALA A 24 -5.94 -1.00 -4.83
C ALA A 24 -5.38 -1.13 -6.25
N GLY A 25 -6.15 -0.76 -7.28
CA GLY A 25 -5.68 -0.72 -8.67
C GLY A 25 -4.46 0.17 -8.85
N GLN A 26 -4.51 1.42 -8.35
CA GLN A 26 -3.39 2.36 -8.45
C GLN A 26 -2.14 1.87 -7.69
N LEU A 27 -2.31 1.30 -6.49
CA LEU A 27 -1.22 0.69 -5.72
C LEU A 27 -0.58 -0.47 -6.50
N ASN A 28 -1.40 -1.35 -7.09
CA ASN A 28 -0.94 -2.47 -7.91
C ASN A 28 -0.15 -1.99 -9.14
N GLU A 29 -0.62 -0.92 -9.82
CA GLU A 29 0.10 -0.30 -10.93
C GLU A 29 1.45 0.29 -10.49
N GLN A 30 1.54 0.75 -9.24
CA GLN A 30 2.81 1.18 -8.65
C GLN A 30 3.68 0.04 -8.13
N GLY A 31 3.24 -1.21 -8.28
CA GLY A 31 3.96 -2.40 -7.83
C GLY A 31 3.83 -2.68 -6.34
N ILE A 32 2.86 -2.05 -5.66
CA ILE A 32 2.44 -2.41 -4.30
C ILE A 32 1.27 -3.37 -4.44
N THR A 33 1.52 -4.65 -4.19
CA THR A 33 0.53 -5.71 -4.39
C THR A 33 0.31 -6.58 -3.16
N THR A 34 1.02 -6.28 -2.05
CA THR A 34 0.97 -7.10 -0.83
C THR A 34 0.91 -6.24 0.43
N PHE A 35 0.27 -6.76 1.49
CA PHE A 35 0.25 -6.10 2.80
C PHE A 35 1.65 -5.94 3.36
N ALA A 36 2.54 -6.91 3.12
CA ALA A 36 3.92 -6.86 3.56
C ALA A 36 4.70 -5.68 2.96
N GLN A 37 4.38 -5.23 1.75
CA GLN A 37 4.98 -4.02 1.17
C GLN A 37 4.46 -2.77 1.85
N ILE A 38 3.15 -2.64 2.01
CA ILE A 38 2.52 -1.48 2.66
C ILE A 38 3.03 -1.35 4.10
N ALA A 39 3.11 -2.47 4.83
CA ALA A 39 3.64 -2.54 6.19
C ALA A 39 5.10 -2.08 6.33
N LYS A 40 5.89 -2.23 5.25
CA LYS A 40 7.31 -1.87 5.17
C LYS A 40 7.56 -0.47 4.61
N LEU A 41 6.52 0.28 4.22
CA LEU A 41 6.68 1.64 3.73
C LEU A 41 7.33 2.53 4.80
N SER A 42 8.46 3.12 4.45
CA SER A 42 9.11 4.15 5.26
C SER A 42 8.37 5.48 5.10
N ASP A 43 8.60 6.44 5.99
CA ASP A 43 7.95 7.76 5.88
C ASP A 43 8.36 8.49 4.59
N LYS A 44 9.55 8.18 4.04
CA LYS A 44 9.97 8.65 2.70
C LYS A 44 9.15 8.02 1.58
N ASP A 45 8.84 6.74 1.69
CA ASP A 45 8.00 6.04 0.71
C ASP A 45 6.57 6.58 0.75
N ILE A 46 6.06 6.88 1.94
CA ILE A 46 4.76 7.50 2.15
C ILE A 46 4.71 8.89 1.50
N ALA A 47 5.69 9.74 1.78
CA ALA A 47 5.79 11.06 1.15
C ALA A 47 5.88 10.96 -0.38
N ARG A 48 6.63 9.98 -0.89
CA ARG A 48 6.71 9.72 -2.34
C ARG A 48 5.37 9.29 -2.93
N ILE A 49 4.59 8.47 -2.22
CA ILE A 49 3.25 8.10 -2.68
C ILE A 49 2.33 9.33 -2.66
N ASP A 50 2.39 10.16 -1.62
CA ASP A 50 1.63 11.42 -1.50
C ASP A 50 1.93 12.41 -2.63
N GLU A 51 3.21 12.53 -3.06
CA GLU A 51 3.60 13.40 -4.18
C GLU A 51 3.16 12.88 -5.56
N HIS A 52 3.02 11.56 -5.72
CA HIS A 52 2.81 10.92 -7.02
C HIS A 52 1.40 10.35 -7.22
N MET A 53 0.62 10.21 -6.15
CA MET A 53 -0.69 9.56 -6.15
C MET A 53 -1.72 10.40 -5.38
N PRO A 54 -3.02 10.25 -5.66
CA PRO A 54 -4.08 11.02 -5.01
C PRO A 54 -4.40 10.49 -3.60
N PHE A 55 -3.40 10.09 -2.82
CA PHE A 55 -3.55 9.57 -1.46
C PHE A 55 -2.79 10.45 -0.49
N SER A 56 -3.42 10.81 0.63
CA SER A 56 -2.75 11.63 1.64
C SER A 56 -1.81 10.79 2.51
N THR A 57 -0.75 11.42 3.02
CA THR A 57 0.16 10.84 4.02
C THR A 57 -0.56 10.17 5.20
N ASP A 58 -1.62 10.78 5.73
CA ASP A 58 -2.44 10.20 6.81
C ASP A 58 -3.12 8.88 6.38
N GLN A 59 -3.68 8.83 5.17
CA GLN A 59 -4.33 7.63 4.64
C GLN A 59 -3.33 6.49 4.50
N ILE A 60 -2.16 6.76 3.92
CA ILE A 60 -1.13 5.74 3.69
C ILE A 60 -0.55 5.27 5.03
N THR A 61 -0.42 6.17 6.01
CA THR A 61 0.03 5.82 7.36
C THR A 61 -0.94 4.88 8.05
N ASP A 62 -2.24 5.16 7.98
CA ASP A 62 -3.30 4.29 8.49
C ASP A 62 -3.31 2.93 7.77
N TRP A 63 -3.16 2.93 6.45
CA TRP A 63 -3.04 1.70 5.66
C TRP A 63 -1.81 0.88 6.06
N ARG A 64 -0.67 1.53 6.34
CA ARG A 64 0.54 0.89 6.84
C ARG A 64 0.33 0.21 8.19
N GLU A 65 -0.39 0.84 9.11
CA GLU A 65 -0.69 0.23 10.41
C GLU A 65 -1.61 -0.99 10.27
N GLN A 66 -2.69 -0.87 9.49
CA GLN A 66 -3.57 -2.00 9.21
C GLN A 66 -2.84 -3.14 8.48
N ALA A 67 -2.00 -2.81 7.50
CA ALA A 67 -1.22 -3.78 6.74
C ALA A 67 -0.21 -4.52 7.62
N LYS A 68 0.36 -3.89 8.66
CA LYS A 68 1.24 -4.57 9.63
C LYS A 68 0.49 -5.66 10.40
N GLU A 69 -0.77 -5.44 10.73
CA GLU A 69 -1.60 -6.45 11.41
C GLU A 69 -2.01 -7.57 10.45
N LEU A 70 -2.34 -7.23 9.20
CA LEU A 70 -2.70 -8.20 8.16
C LEU A 70 -1.51 -9.05 7.72
N ALA A 71 -0.30 -8.47 7.64
CA ALA A 71 0.92 -9.19 7.26
C ALA A 71 1.47 -10.11 8.36
N LYS A 72 0.94 -10.03 9.59
CA LYS A 72 1.26 -10.96 10.69
C LYS A 72 0.35 -12.17 10.74
N LYS A 73 -0.82 -12.10 10.11
CA LYS A 73 -1.77 -13.21 10.00
C LYS A 73 -1.31 -14.21 8.95
#